data_AF-A0A260Z575-F1
#
_entry.id   AF-A0A260Z575-F1
#
_cell.length_a   1.000
_cell.length_b   1.000
_cell.length_c   1.000
_cell.angle_alpha   90.00
_cell.angle_beta   90.00
_cell.angle_gamma   90.00
#
_symmetry.space_group_name_H-M   'P 1'
#
loop_
_entity.id
_entity.type
_entity.pdbx_description
1 polymer ?
#
loop_
_entity_poly.entity_id
_entity_poly.type
_entity_poly.pdbx_seq_one_letter_code
_entity_poly.pdbx_strand_id
1 'polypeptide(L)'
;MSIQMAMMILTADVPEEWMLPDANRLLFEVETWRRGDDVFSKCLTLIDTKILGCRKETYKSLLMKPNRLTKNSDLYLKLYNFLKTPENMKQEIIRLDVYGDEDMVKFNGEIIKKRMNWYSFEQQFVLTDIFHERQNPTEKFMENVSEQIHLPVECVKDFFHNSRLNLKKCYD
;
A
#
# COMPACT_ATOMS: atom_id res chain seq x y z
N MET A 1 16.20 4.66 -12.91
CA MET A 1 16.50 5.15 -11.53
C MET A 1 16.58 3.96 -10.57
N SER A 2 17.26 4.03 -9.42
CA SER A 2 17.21 2.94 -8.41
C SER A 2 16.12 3.20 -7.35
N ILE A 3 15.64 2.15 -6.67
CA ILE A 3 14.66 2.27 -5.57
C ILE A 3 15.19 3.20 -4.46
N GLN A 4 16.45 3.03 -4.05
CA GLN A 4 17.07 3.86 -3.03
C GLN A 4 17.10 5.34 -3.44
N MET A 5 17.40 5.63 -4.70
CA MET A 5 17.39 7.00 -5.22
C MET A 5 15.97 7.58 -5.24
N ALA A 6 14.96 6.79 -5.62
CA ALA A 6 13.57 7.22 -5.56
C ALA A 6 13.11 7.50 -4.12
N MET A 7 13.48 6.64 -3.15
CA MET A 7 13.20 6.88 -1.73
C MET A 7 13.87 8.16 -1.22
N MET A 8 15.14 8.39 -1.56
CA MET A 8 15.86 9.61 -1.19
C MET A 8 15.16 10.86 -1.74
N ILE A 9 14.66 10.82 -2.98
CA ILE A 9 13.90 11.92 -3.57
C ILE A 9 12.60 12.15 -2.79
N LEU A 10 11.82 11.09 -2.56
CA LEU A 10 10.50 11.19 -1.91
C LEU A 10 10.59 11.64 -0.44
N THR A 11 11.64 11.24 0.26
CA THR A 11 11.83 11.51 1.70
C THR A 11 12.83 12.64 1.98
N ALA A 12 13.29 13.36 0.95
CA ALA A 12 14.20 14.48 1.12
C ALA A 12 13.61 15.52 2.08
N ASP A 13 14.42 15.95 3.04
CA ASP A 13 14.06 17.07 3.90
C ASP A 13 13.90 18.33 3.06
N VAL A 14 12.87 19.11 3.37
CA VAL A 14 12.66 20.42 2.76
C VAL A 14 13.22 21.47 3.71
N PRO A 15 14.10 22.39 3.24
CA PRO A 15 14.63 23.45 4.09
C PRO A 15 13.52 24.23 4.78
N GLU A 16 13.67 24.53 6.06
CA GLU A 16 12.66 25.27 6.85
C GLU A 16 12.34 26.65 6.27
N GLU A 17 13.28 27.23 5.53
CA GLU A 17 13.15 28.52 4.85
C GLU A 17 12.15 28.49 3.68
N TRP A 18 11.81 27.30 3.16
CA TRP A 18 10.85 27.18 2.08
C TRP A 18 9.43 27.35 2.61
N MET A 19 8.69 28.28 2.01
CA MET A 19 7.27 28.45 2.29
C MET A 19 6.46 27.26 1.76
N LEU A 20 6.31 26.26 2.62
CA LEU A 20 5.53 25.07 2.34
C LEU A 20 4.04 25.41 2.23
N PRO A 21 3.35 24.99 1.15
CA PRO A 21 1.92 25.22 0.99
C PRO A 21 1.11 24.58 2.13
N ASP A 22 -0.07 25.10 2.42
CA ASP A 22 -1.00 24.39 3.29
C ASP A 22 -1.48 23.07 2.64
N ALA A 23 -2.04 22.19 3.47
CA ALA A 23 -2.46 20.86 3.05
C ALA A 23 -3.50 20.87 1.92
N ASN A 24 -4.43 21.83 1.91
CA ASN A 24 -5.45 21.91 0.86
C ASN A 24 -4.80 22.27 -0.47
N ARG A 25 -3.91 23.26 -0.46
CA ARG A 25 -3.18 23.66 -1.66
C ARG A 25 -2.31 22.53 -2.20
N LEU A 26 -1.57 21.82 -1.34
CA LEU A 26 -0.76 20.69 -1.77
C LEU A 26 -1.63 19.58 -2.40
N LEU A 27 -2.71 19.18 -1.72
CA LEU A 27 -3.62 18.15 -2.23
C LEU A 27 -4.30 18.56 -3.54
N PHE A 28 -4.64 19.85 -3.69
CA PHE A 28 -5.16 20.38 -4.94
C PHE A 28 -4.15 20.23 -6.08
N GLU A 29 -2.89 20.63 -5.87
CA GLU A 29 -1.84 20.52 -6.88
C GLU A 29 -1.55 19.05 -7.25
N VAL A 30 -1.54 18.15 -6.26
CA VAL A 30 -1.42 16.70 -6.51
C VAL A 30 -2.60 16.16 -7.31
N GLU A 31 -3.83 16.54 -6.99
CA GLU A 31 -5.02 16.13 -7.76
C GLU A 31 -5.00 16.67 -9.19
N THR A 32 -4.54 17.91 -9.40
CA THR A 32 -4.39 18.47 -10.74
C THR A 32 -3.40 17.65 -11.56
N TRP A 33 -2.22 17.33 -11.00
CA TRP A 33 -1.25 16.47 -11.66
C TRP A 33 -1.83 15.07 -11.92
N ARG A 34 -2.44 14.43 -10.92
CA ARG A 34 -3.01 13.08 -11.00
C ARG A 34 -4.05 12.96 -12.11
N ARG A 35 -4.91 13.96 -12.27
CA ARG A 35 -5.94 13.99 -13.32
C ARG A 35 -5.36 14.19 -14.72
N GLY A 36 -4.19 14.80 -14.83
CA GLY A 36 -3.48 14.97 -16.09
C GLY A 36 -2.69 13.75 -16.55
N ASP A 37 -2.47 12.76 -15.66
CA ASP A 37 -1.75 11.53 -15.99
C ASP A 37 -2.70 10.40 -16.44
N ASP A 38 -2.34 9.69 -17.51
CA ASP A 38 -3.19 8.70 -18.17
C ASP A 38 -3.52 7.45 -17.32
N VAL A 39 -2.66 7.15 -16.35
CA VAL A 39 -2.74 5.95 -15.49
C VAL A 39 -3.30 6.34 -14.13
N PHE A 40 -2.73 7.36 -13.49
CA PHE A 40 -3.12 7.84 -12.18
C PHE A 40 -4.50 8.50 -12.16
N SER A 41 -4.97 9.05 -13.29
CA SER A 41 -6.33 9.57 -13.42
C SER A 41 -7.38 8.49 -13.15
N LYS A 42 -7.10 7.24 -13.54
CA LYS A 42 -8.00 6.08 -13.45
C LYS A 42 -7.87 5.29 -12.15
N CYS A 43 -6.72 5.37 -11.46
CA CYS A 43 -6.44 4.57 -10.27
C CYS A 43 -5.91 5.42 -9.11
N LEU A 44 -6.81 5.82 -8.21
CA LEU A 44 -6.47 6.62 -7.03
C LEU A 44 -5.48 5.92 -6.10
N THR A 45 -5.56 4.59 -6.00
CA THR A 45 -4.72 3.79 -5.09
C THR A 45 -3.24 3.79 -5.47
N LEU A 46 -2.89 4.23 -6.68
CA LEU A 46 -1.48 4.36 -7.07
C LEU A 46 -0.77 5.48 -6.29
N ILE A 47 -1.48 6.51 -5.83
CA ILE A 47 -0.88 7.51 -4.93
C ILE A 47 -0.49 6.84 -3.61
N ASP A 48 -1.36 5.99 -3.06
CA ASP A 48 -1.11 5.26 -1.82
C ASP A 48 0.11 4.33 -1.95
N THR A 49 0.19 3.55 -3.03
CA THR A 49 1.19 2.50 -3.18
C THR A 49 2.50 2.96 -3.82
N LYS A 50 2.47 3.89 -4.77
CA LYS A 50 3.67 4.34 -5.51
C LYS A 50 4.34 5.58 -4.95
N ILE A 51 3.61 6.41 -4.20
CA ILE A 51 4.14 7.69 -3.70
C ILE A 51 4.18 7.70 -2.18
N LEU A 52 3.08 7.34 -1.52
CA LEU A 52 2.98 7.42 -0.06
C LEU A 52 3.59 6.20 0.65
N GLY A 53 3.53 5.02 0.02
CA GLY A 53 3.96 3.76 0.63
C GLY A 53 3.04 3.33 1.77
N CYS A 54 1.74 3.54 1.63
CA CYS A 54 0.75 3.28 2.68
C CYS A 54 -0.42 2.42 2.17
N ARG A 55 -1.31 2.05 3.11
CA ARG A 55 -2.51 1.27 2.78
C ARG A 55 -3.40 2.05 1.80
N LYS A 56 -4.08 1.30 0.93
CA LYS A 56 -5.14 1.81 0.04
C LYS A 56 -6.16 2.61 0.87
N GLU A 57 -6.68 3.68 0.27
CA GLU A 57 -7.63 4.64 0.84
C GLU A 57 -7.04 5.74 1.74
N THR A 58 -5.74 5.73 2.02
CA THR A 58 -5.11 6.79 2.82
C THR A 58 -5.26 8.14 2.12
N TYR A 59 -4.88 8.22 0.85
CA TYR A 59 -4.98 9.42 0.03
C TYR A 59 -6.42 9.90 -0.13
N LYS A 60 -7.37 8.96 -0.34
CA LYS A 60 -8.82 9.28 -0.33
C LYS A 60 -9.27 9.90 0.99
N SER A 61 -8.78 9.39 2.12
CA SER A 61 -9.05 9.95 3.44
C SER A 61 -8.49 11.36 3.59
N LEU A 62 -7.29 11.62 3.06
CA LEU A 62 -6.66 12.94 3.06
C LEU A 62 -7.44 13.94 2.21
N LEU A 63 -7.96 13.54 1.04
CA LEU A 63 -8.82 14.39 0.22
C LEU A 63 -10.12 14.80 0.95
N MET A 64 -10.69 13.89 1.75
CA MET A 64 -11.91 14.17 2.54
C MET A 64 -11.61 15.00 3.80
N LYS A 65 -10.43 14.84 4.38
CA LYS A 65 -10.00 15.53 5.61
C LYS A 65 -8.56 16.05 5.48
N PRO A 66 -8.34 17.15 4.73
CA PRO A 66 -7.01 17.70 4.46
C PRO A 66 -6.23 18.08 5.71
N ASN A 67 -6.91 18.45 6.80
CA ASN A 67 -6.29 18.75 8.09
C ASN A 67 -5.53 17.58 8.73
N ARG A 68 -5.74 16.34 8.25
CA ARG A 68 -4.95 15.17 8.66
C ARG A 68 -3.57 15.12 8.03
N LEU A 69 -3.34 15.85 6.94
CA LEU A 69 -2.04 15.99 6.32
C LEU A 69 -1.26 17.11 7.01
N THR A 70 -0.61 16.79 8.14
CA THR A 70 0.18 17.78 8.87
C THR A 70 1.41 18.17 8.07
N LYS A 71 1.75 19.47 8.06
CA LYS A 71 3.01 19.94 7.46
C LYS A 71 4.19 19.19 8.06
N ASN A 72 5.19 18.89 7.24
CA ASN A 72 6.40 18.14 7.62
C ASN A 72 6.16 16.69 8.08
N SER A 73 4.94 16.16 7.97
CA SER A 73 4.76 14.71 8.09
C SER A 73 5.40 14.00 6.89
N ASP A 74 5.79 12.75 7.10
CA ASP A 74 6.29 11.86 6.04
C ASP A 74 5.37 11.87 4.80
N LEU A 75 4.05 11.76 5.01
CA LEU A 75 3.07 11.80 3.92
C LEU A 75 3.06 13.15 3.17
N TYR A 76 3.17 14.26 3.91
CA TYR A 76 3.23 15.59 3.31
C TYR A 76 4.49 15.74 2.46
N LEU A 77 5.65 15.36 3.00
CA LEU A 77 6.93 15.47 2.31
C LEU A 77 6.96 14.61 1.05
N LYS A 78 6.47 13.37 1.11
CA LYS A 78 6.37 12.49 -0.06
C LYS A 78 5.54 13.09 -1.18
N LEU A 79 4.37 13.64 -0.87
CA LEU A 79 3.53 14.31 -1.87
C LEU A 79 4.20 15.56 -2.44
N TYR A 80 4.78 16.40 -1.57
CA TYR A 80 5.44 17.63 -1.96
C TYR A 80 6.67 17.35 -2.85
N ASN A 81 7.57 16.49 -2.39
CA ASN A 81 8.78 16.12 -3.11
C ASN A 81 8.47 15.45 -4.43
N PHE A 82 7.50 14.53 -4.45
CA PHE A 82 7.02 13.94 -5.69
C PHE A 82 6.52 15.02 -6.66
N LEU A 83 5.70 15.95 -6.20
CA LEU A 83 5.16 17.02 -7.05
C LEU A 83 6.26 17.93 -7.63
N LYS A 84 7.29 18.24 -6.84
CA LYS A 84 8.45 19.06 -7.27
C LYS A 84 9.47 18.30 -8.12
N THR A 85 9.37 16.97 -8.17
CA THR A 85 10.23 16.15 -9.00
C THR A 85 9.94 16.42 -10.49
N PRO A 86 10.97 16.53 -11.36
CA PRO A 86 10.77 16.64 -12.81
C PRO A 86 9.97 15.47 -13.39
N GLU A 87 9.17 15.72 -14.43
CA GLU A 87 8.22 14.71 -14.95
C GLU A 87 8.90 13.41 -15.39
N ASN A 88 10.06 13.50 -16.05
CA ASN A 88 10.85 12.32 -16.42
C ASN A 88 11.26 11.49 -15.20
N MET A 89 11.58 12.13 -14.08
CA MET A 89 11.92 11.45 -12.83
C MET A 89 10.69 10.92 -12.10
N LYS A 90 9.54 11.61 -12.16
CA LYS A 90 8.26 11.09 -11.64
C LYS A 90 7.89 9.78 -12.33
N GLN A 91 8.02 9.71 -13.65
CA GLN A 91 7.73 8.50 -14.43
C GLN A 91 8.68 7.35 -14.06
N GLU A 92 9.96 7.64 -13.79
CA GLU A 92 10.90 6.65 -13.26
C GLU A 92 10.50 6.17 -11.86
N ILE A 93 10.11 7.07 -10.95
CA ILE A 93 9.62 6.72 -9.59
C ILE A 93 8.36 5.85 -9.67
N ILE A 94 7.42 6.18 -10.55
CA ILE A 94 6.17 5.43 -10.76
C ILE A 94 6.44 4.01 -11.26
N ARG A 95 7.38 3.87 -12.21
CA ARG A 95 7.77 2.57 -12.78
C ARG A 95 8.47 1.69 -11.75
N LEU A 96 9.18 2.30 -10.82
CA LEU A 96 9.81 1.59 -9.73
C LEU A 96 8.75 1.09 -8.74
N ASP A 97 8.96 -0.10 -8.23
CA ASP A 97 8.20 -0.58 -7.08
C ASP A 97 8.84 -0.06 -5.78
N VAL A 98 8.83 1.26 -5.60
CA VAL A 98 9.60 1.96 -4.55
C VAL A 98 9.27 1.44 -3.17
N TYR A 99 7.99 1.13 -2.94
CA TYR A 99 7.51 0.65 -1.65
C TYR A 99 7.27 -0.86 -1.63
N GLY A 100 7.38 -1.54 -2.78
CA GLY A 100 6.88 -2.89 -2.96
C GLY A 100 5.37 -2.93 -2.80
N ASP A 101 4.63 -3.61 -3.68
CA ASP A 101 3.58 -4.44 -3.08
C ASP A 101 4.35 -5.51 -2.30
N GLU A 102 4.60 -5.25 -1.02
CA GLU A 102 5.21 -6.15 -0.03
C GLU A 102 6.06 -7.27 -0.65
N ASP A 103 7.37 -7.03 -0.85
CA ASP A 103 8.39 -7.96 -0.34
C ASP A 103 9.82 -7.54 -0.70
N MET A 104 10.64 -7.51 0.37
CA MET A 104 12.11 -7.58 0.44
C MET A 104 12.89 -6.26 0.55
N VAL A 105 13.17 -5.86 1.80
CA VAL A 105 14.40 -5.15 2.14
C VAL A 105 15.32 -6.09 2.91
N LYS A 106 16.55 -6.25 2.43
CA LYS A 106 17.62 -6.96 3.13
C LYS A 106 18.48 -5.95 3.87
N PHE A 107 18.74 -6.19 5.16
CA PHE A 107 19.74 -5.44 5.92
C PHE A 107 20.59 -6.43 6.72
N ASN A 108 21.91 -6.39 6.54
CA ASN A 108 22.89 -7.28 7.18
C ASN A 108 22.62 -8.80 7.01
N GLY A 109 22.05 -9.22 5.88
CA GLY A 109 21.76 -10.63 5.61
C GLY A 109 20.50 -11.18 6.31
N GLU A 110 19.78 -10.36 7.09
CA GLU A 110 18.51 -10.75 7.72
C GLU A 110 17.32 -9.98 7.13
N ILE A 111 16.21 -10.70 6.98
CA ILE A 111 14.93 -10.20 6.45
C ILE A 111 14.07 -9.74 7.63
N ILE A 112 13.84 -8.43 7.77
CA ILE A 112 12.98 -7.89 8.84
C ILE A 112 11.59 -7.57 8.28
N LYS A 113 10.66 -8.47 8.62
CA LYS A 113 9.19 -8.40 8.58
C LYS A 113 8.49 -8.27 7.21
N LYS A 114 8.00 -9.44 6.81
CA LYS A 114 6.91 -9.73 5.87
C LYS A 114 5.56 -9.17 6.36
N ARG A 115 4.79 -8.56 5.47
CA ARG A 115 3.41 -9.05 5.29
C ARG A 115 3.49 -10.03 4.12
N MET A 116 3.26 -11.29 4.40
CA MET A 116 2.99 -12.25 3.34
C MET A 116 1.55 -11.99 2.89
N ASN A 117 1.34 -11.60 1.65
CA ASN A 117 0.25 -12.23 0.92
C ASN A 117 0.70 -13.68 0.71
N TRP A 118 0.30 -14.56 1.64
CA TRP A 118 0.72 -15.97 1.66
C TRP A 118 0.20 -16.75 0.44
N TYR A 119 -0.72 -16.16 -0.32
CA TYR A 119 -1.48 -16.78 -1.38
C TYR A 119 -1.78 -15.78 -2.51
N SER A 120 -1.90 -16.27 -3.76
CA SER A 120 -2.23 -15.49 -4.95
C SER A 120 -3.63 -14.89 -4.89
N PHE A 121 -3.96 -13.99 -5.82
CA PHE A 121 -5.31 -13.43 -5.92
C PHE A 121 -6.38 -14.53 -6.11
N GLU A 122 -6.10 -15.52 -6.96
CA GLU A 122 -6.98 -16.66 -7.20
C GLU A 122 -7.16 -17.51 -5.94
N GLN A 123 -6.06 -17.78 -5.23
CA GLN A 123 -6.10 -18.53 -3.96
C GLN A 123 -6.86 -17.74 -2.87
N GLN A 124 -6.67 -16.42 -2.80
CA GLN A 124 -7.42 -15.55 -1.91
C GLN A 124 -8.91 -15.56 -2.20
N PHE A 125 -9.29 -15.50 -3.48
CA PHE A 125 -10.67 -15.52 -3.92
C PHE A 125 -11.35 -16.82 -3.49
N VAL A 126 -10.73 -17.98 -3.78
CA VAL A 126 -11.25 -19.29 -3.38
C VAL A 126 -11.36 -19.42 -1.86
N LEU A 127 -10.34 -19.01 -1.11
CA LEU A 127 -10.38 -19.05 0.36
C LEU A 127 -11.49 -18.16 0.94
N THR A 128 -11.72 -17.00 0.33
CA THR A 128 -12.77 -16.06 0.76
C THR A 128 -14.16 -16.62 0.50
N ASP A 129 -14.39 -17.22 -0.66
CA ASP A 129 -15.65 -17.90 -0.98
C ASP A 129 -15.94 -19.05 0.00
N ILE A 130 -14.95 -19.90 0.26
CA ILE A 130 -15.08 -20.99 1.24
C ILE A 130 -15.36 -20.43 2.64
N PHE A 131 -14.75 -19.31 3.02
CA PHE A 131 -14.98 -18.70 4.34
C PHE A 131 -16.40 -18.17 4.51
N HIS A 132 -16.99 -17.60 3.45
CA HIS A 132 -18.39 -17.19 3.47
C HIS A 132 -19.34 -18.36 3.69
N GLU A 133 -19.04 -19.53 3.12
CA GLU A 133 -19.84 -20.74 3.29
C GLU A 133 -19.58 -21.45 4.63
N ARG A 134 -18.33 -21.45 5.11
CA ARG A 134 -17.91 -22.22 6.29
C ARG A 134 -16.78 -21.51 7.04
N GLN A 135 -17.13 -20.70 8.03
CA GLN A 135 -16.17 -19.93 8.83
C GLN A 135 -15.31 -20.79 9.79
N ASN A 136 -15.79 -21.96 10.19
CA ASN A 136 -15.13 -22.88 11.13
C ASN A 136 -14.97 -24.28 10.51
N PRO A 137 -14.14 -24.43 9.47
CA PRO A 137 -13.88 -25.73 8.87
C PRO A 137 -13.07 -26.65 9.81
N THR A 138 -13.25 -27.96 9.63
CA THR A 138 -12.41 -28.96 10.33
C THR A 138 -10.99 -28.97 9.75
N GLU A 139 -10.03 -29.46 10.53
CA GLU A 139 -8.63 -29.54 10.07
C GLU A 139 -8.48 -30.36 8.79
N LYS A 140 -9.12 -31.53 8.74
CA LYS A 140 -9.18 -32.38 7.53
C LYS A 140 -9.75 -31.65 6.31
N PHE A 141 -10.71 -30.74 6.51
CA PHE A 141 -11.24 -29.94 5.40
C PHE A 141 -10.22 -28.89 4.93
N MET A 142 -9.51 -28.24 5.86
CA MET A 142 -8.46 -27.29 5.52
C MET A 142 -7.27 -27.96 4.82
N GLU A 143 -6.92 -29.20 5.18
CA GLU A 143 -5.95 -30.03 4.45
C GLU A 143 -6.38 -30.29 3.00
N ASN A 144 -7.63 -30.68 2.78
CA ASN A 144 -8.15 -30.88 1.42
C ASN A 144 -8.12 -29.59 0.59
N VAL A 145 -8.49 -28.45 1.19
CA VAL A 145 -8.42 -27.13 0.50
C VAL A 145 -6.98 -26.78 0.16
N SER A 146 -6.05 -27.01 1.10
CA SER A 146 -4.61 -26.82 0.93
C SER A 146 -4.07 -27.58 -0.28
N GLU A 147 -4.46 -28.84 -0.43
CA GLU A 147 -4.10 -29.66 -1.60
C GLU A 147 -4.70 -29.09 -2.89
N GLN A 148 -5.98 -28.71 -2.87
CA GLN A 148 -6.72 -28.24 -4.05
C GLN A 148 -6.17 -26.93 -4.62
N ILE A 149 -5.82 -25.97 -3.77
CA ILE A 149 -5.35 -24.65 -4.19
C ILE A 149 -3.82 -24.56 -4.21
N HIS A 150 -3.12 -25.66 -3.94
CA HIS A 150 -1.66 -25.75 -3.85
C HIS A 150 -1.06 -24.70 -2.90
N LEU A 151 -1.62 -24.60 -1.70
CA LEU A 151 -1.19 -23.67 -0.66
C LEU A 151 -0.88 -24.46 0.62
N PRO A 152 0.21 -24.21 1.36
CA PRO A 152 0.49 -24.94 2.60
C PRO A 152 -0.67 -24.84 3.61
N VAL A 153 -0.97 -25.94 4.29
CA VAL A 153 -2.12 -26.05 5.20
C VAL A 153 -2.08 -25.02 6.32
N GLU A 154 -0.89 -24.66 6.79
CA GLU A 154 -0.73 -23.62 7.83
C GLU A 154 -1.15 -22.24 7.32
N CYS A 155 -0.94 -21.91 6.04
CA CYS A 155 -1.43 -20.68 5.44
C CYS A 155 -2.96 -20.66 5.37
N VAL A 156 -3.58 -21.80 5.06
CA VAL A 156 -5.04 -21.96 5.04
C VAL A 156 -5.58 -21.75 6.46
N LYS A 157 -4.99 -22.42 7.47
CA LYS A 157 -5.37 -22.26 8.88
C LYS A 157 -5.26 -20.80 9.33
N ASP A 158 -4.16 -20.12 8.98
CA ASP A 158 -3.92 -18.72 9.29
C ASP A 158 -4.94 -17.79 8.62
N PHE A 159 -5.31 -18.05 7.36
CA PHE A 159 -6.37 -17.31 6.69
C PHE A 159 -7.68 -17.39 7.48
N PHE A 160 -8.14 -18.60 7.81
CA PHE A 160 -9.38 -18.79 8.56
C PHE A 160 -9.31 -18.15 9.96
N HIS A 161 -8.18 -18.23 10.64
CA HIS A 161 -7.97 -17.57 11.93
C HIS A 161 -8.08 -16.04 11.82
N ASN A 162 -7.35 -15.44 10.90
CA ASN A 162 -7.31 -13.99 10.72
C ASN A 162 -8.65 -13.43 10.21
N SER A 163 -9.31 -14.13 9.29
CA SER A 163 -10.63 -13.75 8.77
C SER A 163 -11.68 -13.72 9.88
N ARG A 164 -11.66 -14.66 10.85
CA ARG A 164 -12.53 -14.62 12.03
C ARG A 164 -12.22 -13.44 12.95
N LEU A 165 -10.95 -13.13 13.19
CA LEU A 165 -10.55 -11.99 14.01
C LEU A 165 -11.00 -10.66 13.39
N ASN A 166 -10.89 -10.53 12.08
CA ASN A 166 -11.32 -9.34 11.35
C ASN A 166 -12.86 -9.21 11.33
N LEU A 167 -13.60 -10.32 11.22
CA LEU A 167 -15.05 -10.30 11.33
C LEU A 167 -15.51 -9.73 12.68
N LYS A 168 -14.89 -10.17 13.79
CA LYS A 168 -15.23 -9.67 15.13
C LYS A 168 -15.01 -8.16 15.29
N LYS A 169 -13.92 -7.63 14.73
CA LYS A 169 -13.60 -6.20 14.77
C LYS A 169 -14.59 -5.30 14.00
N CYS A 170 -15.43 -5.85 13.12
CA CYS A 170 -16.43 -5.08 12.39
C CYS A 170 -17.77 -4.97 13.14
N TYR A 171 -17.96 -5.75 14.22
CA TYR A 171 -19.20 -5.79 15.00
C TYR A 171 -19.03 -5.34 16.47
N ASP A 172 -17.81 -4.92 16.84
CA ASP A 172 -17.46 -4.23 18.09
C ASP A 172 -17.19 -2.74 17.81
#